data_AF-A0A355WE33-F1
#
_entry.id   AF-A0A355WE33-F1
#
_cell.length_a   1.000
_cell.length_b   1.000
_cell.length_c   1.000
_cell.angle_alpha   90.00
_cell.angle_beta   90.00
_cell.angle_gamma   90.00
#
_symmetry.space_group_name_H-M   'P 1'
#
loop_
_entity.id
_entity.type
_entity.pdbx_description
1 polymer ?
#
loop_
_entity_poly.entity_id
_entity_poly.type
_entity_poly.pdbx_seq_one_letter_code
_entity_poly.pdbx_strand_id
1 'polypeptide(L)'
;MGMSKGNKINYRQICPTHAMLFTGVNIINEKPNKYKVENSWGDKNGEKGFFIMSDEWFDEYMIEGIVNKKYIPDEIKVLFDQEPIKLPPWDVLSSLMK
;
A
#
# COMPACT_ATOMS: atom_id res chain seq x y z
N MET A 1 -17.74 4.42 16.29
CA MET A 1 -16.51 3.71 16.67
C MET A 1 -16.25 2.63 15.63
N GLY A 2 -15.25 2.82 14.76
CA GLY A 2 -14.86 1.84 13.75
C GLY A 2 -13.71 0.96 14.23
N MET A 3 -13.54 -0.22 13.63
CA MET A 3 -12.38 -1.08 13.89
C MET A 3 -11.08 -0.41 13.42
N SER A 4 -9.98 -0.61 14.15
CA SER A 4 -8.64 -0.20 13.70
C SER A 4 -8.22 -1.00 12.46
N LYS A 5 -7.30 -0.45 11.65
CA LYS A 5 -6.74 -1.13 10.48
C LYS A 5 -6.14 -2.49 10.83
N GLY A 6 -5.38 -2.58 11.92
CA GLY A 6 -4.84 -3.84 12.42
C GLY A 6 -5.93 -4.87 12.75
N ASN A 7 -7.03 -4.45 13.38
CA ASN A 7 -8.16 -5.35 13.62
C ASN A 7 -8.88 -5.74 12.32
N LYS A 8 -9.00 -4.83 11.35
CA LYS A 8 -9.56 -5.16 10.03
C LYS A 8 -8.73 -6.23 9.30
N ILE A 9 -7.40 -6.16 9.40
CA ILE A 9 -6.50 -7.20 8.87
C ILE A 9 -6.67 -8.52 9.65
N ASN A 10 -6.61 -8.48 10.99
CA ASN A 10 -6.70 -9.69 11.83
C ASN A 10 -8.02 -10.45 11.66
N TYR A 11 -9.12 -9.72 11.49
CA TYR A 11 -10.45 -10.29 11.23
C TYR A 11 -10.77 -10.46 9.74
N ARG A 12 -9.77 -10.34 8.85
CA ARG A 12 -9.86 -10.55 7.40
C ARG A 12 -10.92 -9.67 6.70
N GLN A 13 -11.21 -8.49 7.24
CA GLN A 13 -12.08 -7.50 6.60
C GLN A 13 -11.38 -6.76 5.45
N ILE A 14 -10.06 -6.59 5.55
CA ILE A 14 -9.23 -6.06 4.46
C ILE A 14 -8.01 -6.96 4.26
N CYS A 15 -7.58 -7.09 3.01
CA CYS A 15 -6.35 -7.75 2.61
C CYS A 15 -5.80 -7.08 1.33
N PRO A 16 -4.51 -7.23 1.02
CA PRO A 16 -3.97 -6.87 -0.28
C PRO A 16 -4.70 -7.65 -1.40
N THR A 17 -5.36 -6.95 -2.33
CA THR A 17 -6.13 -7.60 -3.42
C THR A 17 -5.70 -7.20 -4.82
N HIS A 18 -5.02 -6.07 -4.97
CA HIS A 18 -4.64 -5.53 -6.27
C HIS A 18 -3.36 -4.70 -6.17
N ALA A 19 -2.50 -4.80 -7.17
CA ALA A 19 -1.29 -3.99 -7.28
C ALA A 19 -1.48 -2.89 -8.34
N MET A 20 -1.06 -1.67 -8.02
CA MET A 20 -1.13 -0.51 -8.90
C MET A 20 0.16 0.32 -8.78
N LEU A 21 0.31 1.35 -9.61
CA LEU A 21 1.51 2.18 -9.63
C LEU A 21 1.22 3.64 -9.25
N PHE A 22 1.95 4.17 -8.27
CA PHE A 22 1.93 5.62 -8.00
C PHE A 22 2.73 6.37 -9.07
N THR A 23 2.09 7.34 -9.72
CA THR A 23 2.72 8.18 -10.77
C THR A 23 2.74 9.67 -10.42
N GLY A 24 2.22 10.04 -9.24
CA GLY A 24 2.23 11.42 -8.78
C GLY A 24 1.60 11.57 -7.40
N VAL A 25 1.94 12.65 -6.73
CA VAL A 25 1.37 13.04 -5.44
C VAL A 25 1.07 14.53 -5.46
N ASN A 26 -0.06 14.93 -4.90
CA ASN A 26 -0.39 16.33 -4.68
C ASN A 26 -0.05 16.70 -3.23
N ILE A 27 0.80 17.72 -3.06
CA ILE A 27 1.29 18.18 -1.76
C ILE A 27 0.69 19.55 -1.47
N ILE A 28 0.08 19.71 -0.30
CA ILE A 28 -0.43 20.98 0.23
C ILE A 28 0.19 21.16 1.62
N ASN A 29 0.83 22.30 1.87
CA ASN A 29 1.50 22.59 3.15
C ASN A 29 2.43 21.44 3.59
N GLU A 30 3.26 20.96 2.66
CA GLU A 30 4.22 19.86 2.86
C GLU A 30 3.61 18.49 3.18
N LYS A 31 2.28 18.35 3.09
CA LYS A 31 1.58 17.08 3.31
C LYS A 31 0.90 16.57 2.04
N PRO A 32 0.93 15.26 1.77
CA PRO A 32 0.11 14.68 0.72
C PRO A 32 -1.38 14.85 1.06
N ASN A 33 -2.22 15.04 0.05
CA ASN A 33 -3.67 14.90 0.23
C ASN A 33 -4.32 13.97 -0.81
N LYS A 34 -3.64 13.70 -1.92
CA LYS A 34 -4.06 12.71 -2.92
C LYS A 34 -2.89 12.22 -3.76
N TYR A 35 -3.02 11.00 -4.25
CA TYR A 35 -2.06 10.31 -5.09
C TYR A 35 -2.69 10.00 -6.45
N LYS A 36 -1.92 10.18 -7.51
CA LYS A 36 -2.26 9.73 -8.86
C LYS A 36 -1.76 8.30 -9.04
N VAL A 37 -2.67 7.42 -9.43
CA VAL A 37 -2.44 5.98 -9.49
C VAL A 37 -2.74 5.50 -10.90
N GLU A 38 -1.77 4.85 -11.54
CA GLU A 38 -1.96 4.12 -12.79
C GLU A 38 -2.49 2.71 -12.48
N ASN A 39 -3.59 2.35 -13.15
CA ASN A 39 -4.22 1.05 -13.03
C ASN A 39 -4.04 0.25 -14.34
N SER A 40 -4.23 -1.07 -14.28
CA SER A 40 -4.01 -2.00 -15.39
C SER A 40 -5.30 -2.47 -16.07
N TRP A 41 -6.39 -1.70 -15.98
CA TRP A 41 -7.72 -2.07 -16.50
C TRP A 41 -8.10 -1.35 -17.81
N GLY A 42 -7.09 -0.89 -18.57
CA GLY A 42 -7.28 -0.15 -19.82
C GLY A 42 -7.72 1.30 -19.61
N ASP A 43 -7.89 2.01 -20.72
CA ASP A 43 -8.12 3.46 -20.75
C ASP A 43 -9.57 3.89 -20.48
N LYS A 44 -10.53 2.96 -20.57
CA LYS A 44 -11.95 3.21 -20.32
C LYS A 44 -12.32 3.35 -18.85
N ASN A 45 -11.44 2.92 -17.94
CA ASN A 45 -11.67 2.97 -16.50
C ASN A 45 -10.91 4.15 -15.88
N GLY A 46 -11.59 4.92 -15.01
CA GLY A 46 -11.03 6.15 -14.44
C GLY A 46 -10.83 7.24 -15.50
N GLU A 47 -9.81 8.07 -15.31
CA GLU A 47 -9.39 9.08 -16.28
C GLU A 47 -8.23 8.50 -17.12
N LYS A 48 -8.56 7.89 -18.27
CA LYS A 48 -7.59 7.25 -19.17
C LYS A 48 -6.70 6.21 -18.47
N GLY A 49 -7.30 5.37 -17.62
CA GLY A 49 -6.59 4.35 -16.85
C GLY A 49 -6.01 4.84 -15.52
N PHE A 50 -6.14 6.13 -15.20
CA PHE A 50 -5.68 6.70 -13.95
C PHE A 50 -6.80 6.93 -12.94
N PHE A 51 -6.45 6.74 -11.67
CA PHE A 51 -7.30 6.96 -10.52
C PHE A 51 -6.66 8.00 -9.59
N ILE A 52 -7.50 8.61 -8.76
CA ILE A 52 -7.07 9.48 -7.67
C ILE A 52 -7.39 8.76 -6.35
N MET A 53 -6.35 8.50 -5.56
CA MET A 53 -6.45 7.95 -4.23
C MET A 53 -6.33 9.09 -3.22
N SER A 54 -7.30 9.27 -2.33
CA SER A 54 -7.16 10.26 -1.24
C SER A 54 -6.19 9.76 -0.17
N ASP A 55 -5.64 10.67 0.62
CA ASP A 55 -4.74 10.32 1.72
C ASP A 55 -5.45 9.48 2.79
N GLU A 56 -6.73 9.76 3.06
CA GLU A 56 -7.53 8.95 3.99
C GLU A 56 -7.77 7.52 3.48
N TRP A 57 -7.92 7.35 2.17
CA TRP A 57 -8.06 6.02 1.57
C TRP A 57 -6.74 5.25 1.65
N PHE A 58 -5.62 5.93 1.38
CA PHE A 58 -4.29 5.36 1.52
C PHE A 58 -4.05 4.86 2.95
N ASP A 59 -4.33 5.69 3.95
CA ASP A 59 -4.18 5.36 5.36
C ASP A 59 -5.02 4.16 5.77
N GLU A 60 -6.22 4.01 5.21
CA GLU A 60 -7.14 2.94 5.55
C GLU A 60 -6.82 1.61 4.83
N TYR A 61 -6.49 1.64 3.54
CA TYR A 61 -6.47 0.43 2.69
C TYR A 61 -5.11 0.08 2.07
N MET A 62 -4.13 0.97 2.03
CA MET A 62 -2.77 0.63 1.53
C MET A 62 -2.03 -0.23 2.55
N ILE A 63 -1.59 -1.42 2.17
CA ILE A 63 -0.90 -2.34 3.10
C ILE A 63 0.58 -2.50 2.75
N GLU A 64 0.92 -2.54 1.47
CA GLU A 64 2.28 -2.81 1.00
C GLU A 64 2.69 -1.82 -0.10
N GLY A 65 3.97 -1.44 -0.06
CA GLY A 65 4.59 -0.57 -1.06
C GLY A 65 6.03 -1.00 -1.30
N ILE A 66 6.47 -0.86 -2.55
CA ILE A 66 7.84 -1.17 -2.97
C ILE A 66 8.55 0.13 -3.28
N VAL A 67 9.68 0.36 -2.61
CA VAL A 67 10.53 1.54 -2.83
C VAL A 67 11.98 1.13 -3.02
N ASN A 68 12.75 1.96 -3.70
CA ASN A 68 14.18 1.70 -3.88
C ASN A 68 14.90 1.85 -2.53
N LYS A 69 15.76 0.87 -2.18
CA LYS A 69 16.55 0.85 -0.93
C LYS A 69 17.35 2.12 -0.67
N LYS A 70 17.74 2.87 -1.72
CA LYS A 70 18.47 4.14 -1.57
C LYS A 70 17.69 5.23 -0.82
N TYR A 71 16.35 5.12 -0.78
CA TYR A 71 15.47 6.05 -0.07
C TYR A 71 15.14 5.62 1.36
N ILE A 72 15.61 4.44 1.79
CA ILE A 72 15.38 3.92 3.14
C ILE A 72 16.50 4.43 4.06
N PRO A 73 16.18 4.97 5.25
CA PRO A 73 17.18 5.34 6.25
C PRO A 73 18.00 4.13 6.71
N ASP A 74 19.27 4.34 7.07
CA ASP A 74 20.20 3.25 7.41
C ASP A 74 19.75 2.48 8.67
N GLU A 75 19.13 3.17 9.62
CA GLU A 75 18.53 2.59 10.83
C GLU A 75 17.36 1.62 10.55
N ILE A 76 16.75 1.71 9.37
CA ILE A 76 15.74 0.74 8.92
C ILE A 76 16.40 -0.35 8.08
N LYS A 77 17.48 -0.05 7.34
CA LYS A 77 18.17 -1.05 6.51
C LYS A 77 18.73 -2.22 7.32
N VAL A 78 19.15 -1.97 8.56
CA VAL A 78 19.64 -3.04 9.46
C VAL A 78 18.58 -4.11 9.74
N LEU A 79 17.29 -3.82 9.55
CA LEU A 79 16.21 -4.80 9.72
C LEU A 79 16.25 -5.89 8.64
N PHE A 80 16.85 -5.64 7.47
CA PHE A 80 16.98 -6.65 6.41
C PHE A 80 17.94 -7.79 6.77
N ASP A 81 18.84 -7.58 7.74
CA ASP A 81 19.83 -8.56 8.17
C ASP A 81 19.33 -9.46 9.32
N GLN A 82 18.11 -9.21 9.81
CA GLN A 82 17.50 -9.98 10.89
C GLN A 82 16.89 -11.28 10.39
N GLU A 83 16.74 -12.28 11.27
CA GLU A 83 15.98 -13.48 10.94
C GLU A 83 14.51 -13.11 10.68
N PRO A 84 13.94 -13.44 9.50
CA PRO A 84 12.57 -13.06 9.17
C PRO A 84 11.56 -13.85 10.01
N ILE A 85 10.51 -13.16 10.44
CA ILE A 85 9.35 -13.80 11.07
C ILE A 85 8.64 -14.66 10.02
N LYS A 86 8.61 -15.98 10.26
CA LYS A 86 7.91 -16.93 9.39
C LYS A 86 6.40 -16.83 9.62
N LEU A 87 5.68 -16.39 8.60
CA LEU A 87 4.22 -16.34 8.61
C LEU A 87 3.63 -17.65 8.04
N PRO A 88 2.44 -18.07 8.50
CA PRO A 88 1.77 -19.21 7.91
C PRO A 88 1.33 -18.92 6.46
N PRO A 89 1.21 -19.93 5.57
CA PRO A 89 0.83 -19.73 4.17
C PRO A 89 -0.54 -19.06 3.93
N TRP A 90 -1.41 -19.07 4.95
CA TRP A 90 -2.75 -18.47 4.90
C TRP A 90 -2.83 -17.09 5.58
N ASP A 91 -1.68 -16.51 5.92
CA ASP A 91 -1.60 -15.15 6.45
C ASP A 91 -2.16 -14.14 5.45
N VAL A 92 -2.73 -13.04 5.96
CA VAL A 92 -3.31 -11.98 5.12
C VAL A 92 -2.26 -11.34 4.22
N LEU A 93 -1.02 -11.21 4.67
CA LEU A 93 0.07 -10.62 3.87
C LEU A 93 0.53 -11.53 2.71
N SER A 94 0.11 -12.81 2.69
CA SER A 94 0.42 -13.73 1.57
C SER A 94 -0.58 -13.65 0.41
N SER A 95 -1.58 -12.76 0.48
CA SER A 95 -2.71 -12.72 -0.45
C SER A 95 -2.35 -12.35 -1.89
N LEU A 96 -1.32 -11.52 -2.10
CA LEU A 96 -0.81 -11.15 -3.43
C LEU A 96 0.25 -12.11 -3.99
N MET A 97 0.72 -13.09 -3.20
CA MET A 97 1.76 -14.05 -3.63
C MET A 97 1.19 -15.35 -4.23
N LYS A 98 -0.12 -15.37 -4.54
CA LYS A 98 -0.81 -16.52 -5.12
C LYS A 98 -0.80 -16.49 -6.64
#